data_AF-A0A6G2Q7Z6-F1
#
_entry.id   AF-A0A6G2Q7Z6-F1
#
_cell.length_a   1.000
_cell.length_b   1.000
_cell.length_c   1.000
_cell.angle_alpha   90.00
_cell.angle_beta   90.00
_cell.angle_gamma   90.00
#
_symmetry.space_group_name_H-M   'P 1'
#
loop_
_entity.id
_entity.type
_entity.pdbx_description
1 polymer ?
#
loop_
_entity_poly.entity_id
_entity_poly.type
_entity_poly.pdbx_seq_one_letter_code
_entity_poly.pdbx_strand_id
1 'polypeptide(L)' 'YFQADDLTVPEEYRGIGVRIEDDILVTESGNENLSVSLPRRSEEVEAWMSSLGS' A
#
# COMPACT_ATOMS: atom_id res chain seq x y z
N TYR A 1 3.10 -9.10 -6.93
CA TYR A 1 1.97 -9.77 -7.60
C TYR A 1 2.37 -11.21 -7.78
N PHE A 2 1.62 -12.15 -7.20
CA PHE A 2 1.78 -13.58 -7.48
C PHE A 2 0.69 -14.01 -8.44
N GLN A 3 1.06 -14.69 -9.53
CA GLN A 3 0.05 -15.21 -10.46
C GLN A 3 -0.80 -16.27 -9.76
N ALA A 4 -2.05 -16.43 -10.19
CA ALA A 4 -3.00 -17.33 -9.54
C ALA A 4 -2.54 -18.80 -9.60
N ASP A 5 -1.75 -19.17 -10.60
CA ASP A 5 -1.21 -20.50 -10.87
C ASP A 5 0.28 -20.65 -10.48
N ASP A 6 0.85 -19.69 -9.74
CA ASP A 6 2.23 -19.76 -9.27
C ASP A 6 2.39 -20.78 -8.13
N LEU A 7 2.82 -21.99 -8.49
CA LEU A 7 3.04 -23.09 -7.54
C LEU A 7 4.29 -22.92 -6.66
N THR A 8 5.09 -21.87 -6.87
CA THR A 8 6.30 -21.61 -6.07
C THR A 8 6.01 -20.87 -4.77
N VAL A 9 4.77 -20.39 -4.58
CA VAL A 9 4.29 -19.72 -3.37
C VAL A 9 3.09 -20.46 -2.74
N PRO A 10 2.88 -20.30 -1.42
CA PRO A 10 1.69 -20.81 -0.73
C PRO A 10 0.38 -20.36 -1.40
N GLU A 11 -0.65 -21.20 -1.35
CA GLU A 11 -1.94 -20.98 -2.00
C GLU A 11 -2.61 -19.69 -1.53
N GLU A 12 -2.49 -19.38 -0.24
CA GLU A 12 -3.05 -18.19 0.39
C GLU A 12 -2.50 -16.85 -0.14
N TYR A 13 -1.36 -16.86 -0.83
CA TYR A 13 -0.75 -15.65 -1.41
C TYR A 13 -0.96 -15.51 -2.93
N ARG A 14 -1.50 -16.53 -3.60
CA ARG A 14 -1.68 -16.53 -5.06
C ARG A 14 -2.78 -15.56 -5.50
N GLY A 15 -2.59 -14.95 -6.67
CA GLY A 15 -3.52 -13.94 -7.20
C GLY A 15 -3.52 -12.60 -6.46
N ILE A 16 -2.74 -12.47 -5.38
CA ILE A 16 -2.63 -11.23 -4.62
C ILE A 16 -1.53 -10.36 -5.22
N GLY A 17 -1.83 -9.08 -5.36
CA GLY A 17 -0.78 -8.09 -5.51
C GLY A 17 -1.15 -6.75 -4.93
N VAL A 18 -0.18 -6.19 -4.23
CA VAL A 18 -0.30 -4.97 -3.45
C VAL A 18 0.79 -4.03 -3.94
N ARG A 19 0.46 -2.74 -4.07
CA ARG A 19 1.41 -1.65 -4.33
C ARG A 19 1.09 -0.51 -3.38
N ILE A 20 2.14 0.10 -2.84
CA ILE A 20 2.09 1.38 -2.13
C ILE A 20 2.89 2.36 -3.01
N GLU A 21 2.32 3.51 -3.28
CA GLU A 21 2.87 4.51 -4.20
C GLU A 21 2.68 5.89 -3.57
N ASP A 22 3.73 6.70 -3.59
CA ASP A 22 3.76 8.06 -3.04
C ASP A 22 4.30 9.04 -4.09
N ASP A 23 3.75 10.26 -4.11
CA ASP A 23 4.21 11.35 -4.97
C ASP A 23 5.28 12.17 -4.24
N ILE A 24 6.49 12.19 -4.78
CA ILE A 24 7.65 12.79 -4.13
C ILE A 24 8.17 14.00 -4.91
N LEU A 25 8.27 15.15 -4.25
CA LEU A 25 8.96 16.33 -4.74
C LEU A 25 10.42 16.31 -4.27
N VAL A 26 11.37 16.30 -5.20
CA VAL A 26 12.80 16.44 -4.89
C VAL A 26 13.11 17.91 -4.61
N THR A 27 13.83 18.18 -3.53
CA THR A 27 14.26 19.52 -3.11
C THR A 27 15.78 19.59 -2.98
N GLU A 28 16.34 20.79 -2.79
CA GLU A 28 17.80 20.97 -2.65
C GLU A 28 18.39 20.21 -1.45
N SER A 29 17.60 20.05 -0.37
CA SER A 29 18.03 19.42 0.88
C SER A 29 17.46 18.01 1.09
N GLY A 30 16.64 17.49 0.16
CA GLY A 30 16.03 16.18 0.31
C GLY A 30 14.78 15.99 -0.56
N ASN A 31 13.68 15.60 0.07
CA ASN A 31 12.40 15.41 -0.60
C ASN A 31 11.20 15.72 0.30
N GLU A 32 10.08 16.05 -0.33
CA GLU A 32 8.78 16.24 0.31
C GLU A 32 7.80 15.20 -0.27
N ASN A 33 7.08 14.50 0.60
CA ASN A 33 6.03 13.57 0.19
C ASN A 33 4.69 14.33 0.09
N LEU A 34 4.20 14.48 -1.13
CA LEU A 34 2.96 15.20 -1.45
C LEU A 34 1.70 14.38 -1.14
N SER A 35 1.81 13.05 -1.14
CA SER A 35 0.74 12.11 -0.79
C SER A 35 0.77 11.66 0.68
N VAL A 36 1.52 12.37 1.54
CA VAL A 36 1.80 11.94 2.92
C VAL A 36 0.54 11.72 3.77
N SER A 37 -0.56 12.40 3.42
CA SER A 37 -1.85 12.33 4.11
C SER A 37 -2.59 11.00 3.94
N LEU A 38 -2.23 10.18 2.96
CA LEU A 38 -2.83 8.87 2.75
C LEU A 38 -2.23 7.85 3.73
N PRO A 39 -3.06 7.01 4.38
CA PRO A 39 -2.58 5.95 5.26
C PRO A 39 -1.81 4.90 4.47
N ARG A 40 -0.68 4.44 5.00
CA ARG A 40 0.16 3.41 4.34
C ARG A 40 0.49 2.22 5.24
N ARG A 41 0.27 2.34 6.55
CA ARG A 41 0.35 1.20 7.47
C ARG A 41 -1.00 0.48 7.49
N SER A 42 -0.96 -0.84 7.64
CA SER A 42 -2.18 -1.66 7.70
C SER A 42 -3.14 -1.17 8.78
N GLU A 43 -2.64 -0.86 9.97
CA GLU A 43 -3.43 -0.35 11.10
C GLU A 43 -4.14 0.98 10.79
N GLU A 44 -3.49 1.88 10.06
CA GLU A 44 -4.05 3.18 9.67
C GLU A 44 -5.14 3.00 8.60
N VAL A 45 -4.91 2.10 7.64
CA VAL A 45 -5.88 1.75 6.60
C VAL A 45 -7.12 1.08 7.22
N GLU A 46 -6.93 0.13 8.12
CA GLU A 46 -8.02 -0.53 8.84
C GLU A 46 -8.86 0.46 9.65
N ALA A 47 -8.20 1.36 10.39
CA ALA A 47 -8.88 2.42 11.14
C ALA A 47 -9.68 3.37 10.23
N TRP A 48 -9.12 3.75 9.09
CA TRP A 48 -9.81 4.58 8.11
C TRP A 48 -11.00 3.87 7.47
N MET A 49 -10.88 2.60 7.07
CA MET A 49 -11.99 1.82 6.52
C MET A 49 -13.13 1.66 7.54
N SER A 50 -12.78 1.47 8.81
CA SER A 50 -13.75 1.38 9.91
C SER A 50 -14.54 2.68 10.09
N SER A 51 -13.89 3.84 9.94
CA SER A 51 -14.57 5.13 10.11
C SER A 51 -15.55 5.48 8.98
N LEU A 52 -15.40 4.89 7.79
CA LEU A 52 -16.30 5.11 6.65
C LEU A 52 -17.60 4.29 6.70
N GLY A 53 -17.64 3.22 7.52
CA GLY A 53 -18.78 2.30 7.61
C GLY A 53 -19.85 2.65 8.64
N SER A 54 -19.75 3.82 9.29
CA SER A 54 -20.66 4.32 10.34
C SER A 54 -21.76 5.21 9.78
#